data_AF-A0A2A5FPM5-F1
#
_entry.id   AF-A0A2A5FPM5-F1
#
_cell.length_a   1.000
_cell.length_b   1.000
_cell.length_c   1.000
_cell.angle_alpha   90.00
_cell.angle_beta   90.00
_cell.angle_gamma   90.00
#
_symmetry.space_group_name_H-M   'P 1'
#
loop_
_entity.id
_entity.type
_entity.pdbx_description
1 polymer ?
#
loop_
_entity_poly.entity_id
_entity_poly.type
_entity_poly.pdbx_seq_one_letter_code
_entity_poly.pdbx_strand_id
1 'polypeptide(L)' 'MGTVKINEMDQEEQTDINGNFELSPIPSGTYTVTASAQGFEEQTIKPFEIVQGTTTVRDFALIPTS' A
#
# COMPACT_ATOMS: atom_id res chain seq x y z
N MET A 1 1.60 -9.79 -9.60
CA MET A 1 1.09 -9.57 -8.24
C MET A 1 2.20 -8.90 -7.45
N GLY A 2 1.87 -7.88 -6.66
CA GLY A 2 2.78 -7.20 -5.74
C GLY A 2 2.32 -7.35 -4.30
N THR A 3 2.94 -6.62 -3.38
CA THR A 3 2.56 -6.52 -1.97
C THR A 3 2.41 -5.05 -1.59
N VAL A 4 1.38 -4.73 -0.80
CA VAL A 4 1.21 -3.41 -0.17
C VAL A 4 1.28 -3.59 1.34
N LYS A 5 2.12 -2.80 2.01
CA LYS A 5 2.40 -2.87 3.45
C LYS A 5 2.22 -1.51 4.13
N ILE A 6 1.64 -1.53 5.33
CA ILE A 6 1.63 -0.39 6.25
C ILE A 6 2.81 -0.55 7.21
N ASN A 7 3.83 0.28 7.08
CA ASN A 7 5.13 0.02 7.71
C ASN A 7 5.11 0.07 9.24
N GLU A 8 4.20 0.85 9.84
CA GLU A 8 4.02 0.94 11.28
C GLU A 8 3.10 -0.16 11.86
N MET A 9 2.60 -1.08 11.03
CA MET A 9 1.71 -2.18 11.42
C MET A 9 2.22 -3.53 10.90
N ASP A 10 1.74 -4.62 11.50
CA ASP A 10 1.86 -5.97 10.93
C ASP A 10 0.68 -6.22 9.99
N GLN A 11 0.57 -5.36 8.97
CA GLN A 11 -0.48 -5.40 7.96
C GLN A 11 0.15 -5.26 6.58
N GLU A 12 -0.01 -6.30 5.78
CA GLU A 12 0.35 -6.35 4.37
C GLU A 12 -0.65 -7.22 3.62
N GLU A 13 -0.86 -6.92 2.34
CA GLU A 13 -1.75 -7.67 1.47
C GLU A 13 -1.11 -7.86 0.08
N GLN A 14 -1.36 -9.01 -0.53
CA GLN A 14 -0.95 -9.28 -1.90
C GLN A 14 -1.97 -8.67 -2.87
N THR A 15 -1.48 -7.98 -3.90
CA THR A 15 -2.38 -7.50 -4.94
C THR A 15 -2.94 -8.67 -5.74
N ASP A 16 -4.16 -8.52 -6.29
CA ASP A 16 -4.68 -9.45 -7.29
C ASP A 16 -3.88 -9.40 -8.61
N ILE A 17 -4.32 -10.17 -9.61
CA ILE A 17 -3.69 -10.21 -10.95
C ILE A 17 -3.79 -8.88 -11.71
N ASN A 18 -4.77 -8.03 -11.36
CA ASN A 18 -4.98 -6.72 -11.95
C ASN A 18 -4.30 -5.59 -11.15
N GLY A 19 -3.66 -5.91 -10.02
CA GLY A 19 -3.01 -4.94 -9.15
C GLY A 19 -3.91 -4.31 -8.08
N ASN A 20 -5.16 -4.78 -7.93
CA ASN A 20 -6.05 -4.29 -6.89
C ASN A 20 -5.67 -4.87 -5.52
N PHE A 21 -5.89 -4.10 -4.46
CA PHE A 21 -5.68 -4.51 -3.08
C PHE A 21 -6.70 -3.83 -2.18
N GLU A 22 -6.99 -4.45 -1.03
CA GLU A 22 -7.82 -3.87 0.02
C GLU A 22 -7.20 -4.21 1.37
N LEU A 23 -6.90 -3.20 2.17
CA LEU A 23 -6.39 -3.34 3.54
C LEU A 23 -7.49 -2.88 4.51
N SER A 24 -8.06 -3.82 5.26
CA SER A 24 -9.14 -3.56 6.21
C SER A 24 -9.18 -4.64 7.30
N PRO A 25 -9.40 -4.29 8.58
CA PRO A 25 -9.62 -2.95 9.12
C PRO A 25 -8.30 -2.23 9.46
N ILE A 26 -8.20 -0.94 9.13
CA ILE A 26 -7.07 -0.09 9.54
C ILE A 26 -7.57 1.03 10.46
N PRO A 27 -6.99 1.21 11.67
CA PRO A 27 -7.30 2.34 12.53
C PRO A 27 -7.04 3.69 11.84
N SER A 28 -7.77 4.72 12.26
CA SER A 28 -7.46 6.08 11.80
C SER A 28 -6.09 6.52 12.32
N GLY A 29 -5.30 7.14 11.45
CA GLY A 29 -3.95 7.56 11.77
C GLY A 29 -3.18 8.04 10.55
N THR A 30 -1.91 8.37 10.77
CA THR A 30 -0.97 8.73 9.70
C THR A 30 0.10 7.67 9.62
N TYR A 31 0.28 7.12 8.42
CA TYR A 31 1.13 5.97 8.17
C TYR A 31 2.16 6.24 7.08
N THR A 32 3.11 5.34 6.97
CA THR A 32 3.99 5.15 5.82
C THR A 32 3.54 3.87 5.12
N VAL A 33 3.15 3.96 3.85
CA VAL A 33 2.69 2.79 3.08
C VAL A 33 3.68 2.51 1.96
N THR A 34 4.13 1.27 1.85
CA THR A 34 5.09 0.83 0.84
C THR A 34 4.44 -0.24 -0.05
N ALA A 35 4.57 -0.08 -1.36
CA ALA A 35 4.18 -1.07 -2.35
C ALA A 35 5.43 -1.63 -3.05
N SER A 36 5.48 -2.95 -3.25
CA SER A 36 6.59 -3.65 -3.89
C SER A 36 6.10 -4.72 -4.86
N ALA A 37 6.92 -5.02 -5.88
CA ALA A 37 6.69 -6.12 -6.81
C ALA A 37 8.03 -6.61 -7.37
N GLN A 38 8.13 -7.90 -7.67
CA GLN A 38 9.36 -8.47 -8.24
C GLN A 38 9.72 -7.78 -9.57
N GLY A 39 10.95 -7.30 -9.69
CA GLY A 39 11.44 -6.60 -10.89
C GLY A 39 11.11 -5.10 -10.93
N PHE A 40 10.58 -4.55 -9.85
CA PHE A 40 10.26 -3.14 -9.70
C PHE A 40 10.89 -2.54 -8.44
N GLU A 41 11.20 -1.25 -8.50
CA GLU A 41 11.57 -0.44 -7.35
C GLU A 41 10.34 -0.26 -6.45
N GLU A 42 10.55 -0.37 -5.14
CA GLU A 42 9.50 -0.11 -4.16
C GLU A 42 9.09 1.36 -4.19
N GLN A 43 7.80 1.62 -4.02
CA GLN A 43 7.28 2.98 -3.84
C GLN A 43 6.74 3.15 -2.44
N THR A 44 7.11 4.27 -1.81
CA THR A 44 6.69 4.60 -0.45
C THR A 44 5.97 5.95 -0.42
N ILE A 45 4.77 5.97 0.17
CA ILE A 45 3.97 7.18 0.38
C ILE A 45 3.97 7.54 1.87
N LYS A 46 4.34 8.79 2.16
CA LYS A 46 4.30 9.40 3.49
C LYS A 46 4.12 10.93 3.39
N PRO A 47 3.22 11.55 4.18
CA PRO A 47 2.24 10.91 5.05
C PRO A 47 1.09 10.27 4.28
N PHE A 48 0.60 9.12 4.74
CA PHE A 48 -0.65 8.52 4.28
C PHE A 48 -1.70 8.60 5.39
N GLU A 49 -2.75 9.40 5.17
CA GLU A 49 -3.78 9.65 6.19
C GLU A 49 -4.99 8.72 6.00
N ILE A 50 -5.38 8.05 7.08
CA ILE A 50 -6.59 7.23 7.16
C ILE A 50 -7.54 7.91 8.15
N VAL A 51 -8.73 8.27 7.67
CA VAL A 51 -9.77 8.94 8.47
C VAL A 51 -10.86 7.93 8.81
N GLN A 52 -11.28 7.91 10.08
CA GLN A 52 -12.28 6.99 10.58
C GLN A 52 -13.59 7.09 9.77
N GLY A 53 -14.17 5.93 9.44
CA GLY A 53 -15.46 5.84 8.73
C GLY A 53 -15.39 6.20 7.24
N THR A 54 -14.18 6.37 6.70
CA THR A 54 -13.97 6.63 5.26
C THR A 54 -13.08 5.56 4.64
N THR A 55 -13.23 5.36 3.33
CA THR A 55 -12.28 4.58 2.52
C THR A 55 -11.32 5.55 1.85
N THR A 56 -10.03 5.44 2.15
CA THR A 56 -8.98 6.16 1.43
C THR A 56 -8.54 5.32 0.23
N VAL A 57 -8.64 5.87 -0.98
CA VAL A 57 -8.17 5.22 -2.21
C VAL A 57 -6.89 5.88 -2.70
N ARG A 58 -5.86 5.07 -3.00
CA ARG A 58 -4.58 5.50 -3.57
C ARG A 58 -3.99 4.42 -4.46
N ASP A 59 -3.45 4.85 -5.59
CA ASP A 59 -2.70 4.01 -6.51
C ASP A 59 -1.19 4.14 -6.27
N PHE A 60 -0.45 3.06 -6.53
CA PHE A 60 1.00 3.04 -6.56
C PHE A 60 1.49 2.74 -7.98
N ALA A 61 2.32 3.62 -8.53
CA ALA A 61 2.95 3.40 -9.83
C ALA A 61 4.42 3.01 -9.63
N LEU A 62 4.71 1.70 -9.75
CA LEU A 62 6.07 1.18 -9.56
C LEU A 62 6.93 1.36 -10.82
N ILE A 63 8.23 1.53 -10.63
CA ILE A 63 9.21 1.73 -11.70
C ILE A 63 10.02 0.43 -11.89
N PRO A 64 10.16 -0.13 -13.10
CA PRO A 64 10.98 -1.33 -13.32
C PRO A 64 12.47 -1.13 -12.97
N THR A 65 13.13 -2.13 -12.38
CA THR A 65 14.54 -2.02 -11.93
C THR A 65 15.60 -2.15 -13.03
N SER A 66 15.22 -2.55 -14.24
CA SER A 66 16.11 -2.90 -15.37
C SER A 66 17.00 -4.12 -15.15
#